data_AF-A0A0T5P3A9-F1
#
_entry.id   AF-A0A0T5P3A9-F1
#
_cell.length_a   1.000
_cell.length_b   1.000
_cell.length_c   1.000
_cell.angle_alpha   90.00
_cell.angle_beta   90.00
_cell.angle_gamma   90.00
#
_symmetry.space_group_name_H-M   'P 1'
#
loop_
_entity.id
_entity.type
_entity.pdbx_description
1 polymer ?
#
loop_
_entity_poly.entity_id
_entity_poly.type
_entity_poly.pdbx_seq_one_letter_code
_entity_poly.pdbx_strand_id
1 'polypeptide(L)'
;MSYDPVVSVKLAAFQVALQAKVNDLPQTDVDELRMVAERNLEDGNDPLRRAVLGFVTQYELHHHDAEQLKKLGQRLEDFIEKSNVPVPPGQDRKDVHG
;
A
#
# COMPACT_ATOMS: atom_id res chain seq x y z
N MET A 1 -5.58 23.72 -1.14
CA MET A 1 -5.51 22.38 -1.74
C MET A 1 -5.83 21.40 -0.64
N SER A 2 -6.93 20.66 -0.75
CA SER A 2 -7.26 19.64 0.27
C SER A 2 -6.22 18.52 0.13
N TYR A 3 -5.45 18.28 1.18
CA TYR A 3 -4.49 17.17 1.20
C TYR A 3 -5.32 15.88 1.22
N ASP A 4 -5.26 15.08 0.16
CA ASP A 4 -5.99 13.82 0.11
C ASP A 4 -5.29 12.83 1.05
N PRO A 5 -5.93 12.42 2.17
CA PRO A 5 -5.34 11.51 3.14
C PRO A 5 -4.95 10.17 2.52
N VAL A 6 -5.66 9.71 1.47
CA VAL A 6 -5.36 8.46 0.77
C VAL A 6 -4.05 8.58 -0.01
N VAL A 7 -3.80 9.73 -0.64
CA VAL A 7 -2.56 9.99 -1.37
C VAL A 7 -1.36 9.98 -0.42
N SER A 8 -1.51 10.55 0.78
CA SER A 8 -0.48 10.51 1.83
C SER A 8 -0.12 9.08 2.22
N VAL A 9 -1.12 8.22 2.44
CA VAL A 9 -0.88 6.80 2.79
C VAL A 9 -0.21 6.05 1.63
N LYS A 10 -0.63 6.31 0.38
CA LYS A 10 0.00 5.69 -0.80
C LYS A 10 1.48 6.05 -0.95
N LEU A 11 1.84 7.31 -0.73
CA LEU A 11 3.23 7.76 -0.79
C LEU A 11 4.08 7.14 0.33
N ALA A 12 3.56 7.11 1.56
CA ALA A 12 4.24 6.45 2.68
C ALA A 12 4.44 4.94 2.42
N ALA A 13 3.41 4.27 1.93
CA ALA A 13 3.48 2.84 1.60
C ALA A 13 4.48 2.57 0.46
N PHE A 14 4.58 3.47 -0.53
CA PHE A 14 5.53 3.36 -1.62
C PHE A 14 6.97 3.53 -1.14
N GLN A 15 7.24 4.50 -0.27
CA GLN A 15 8.55 4.67 0.35
C GLN A 15 9.00 3.42 1.11
N VAL A 16 8.12 2.88 1.96
CA VAL A 16 8.39 1.65 2.73
C VAL A 16 8.64 0.45 1.81
N ALA A 17 7.90 0.33 0.71
CA ALA A 17 8.11 -0.71 -0.29
C ALA A 17 9.52 -0.63 -0.92
N LEU A 18 10.00 0.57 -1.24
CA LEU A 18 11.34 0.78 -1.78
C LEU A 18 12.43 0.44 -0.76
N GLN A 19 12.27 0.88 0.50
CA GLN A 19 13.19 0.57 1.60
C GLN A 19 13.28 -0.94 1.86
N ALA A 20 12.15 -1.65 1.84
CA ALA A 20 12.11 -3.10 1.97
C ALA A 20 12.91 -3.81 0.86
N LYS A 21 12.85 -3.31 -0.38
CA LYS A 21 13.57 -3.88 -1.53
C LYS A 21 15.09 -3.75 -1.41
N VAL A 22 15.57 -2.69 -0.75
CA VAL A 22 17.01 -2.47 -0.51
C VAL A 22 17.50 -3.02 0.83
N ASN A 23 16.62 -3.70 1.59
CA ASN A 23 16.90 -4.24 2.92
C ASN A 23 17.33 -3.15 3.93
N ASP A 24 16.79 -1.95 3.77
CA ASP A 24 17.02 -0.78 4.63
C ASP A 24 15.68 -0.27 5.19
N LEU A 25 14.89 -1.20 5.74
CA LEU A 25 13.57 -0.90 6.30
C LEU A 25 13.62 -0.98 7.83
N PRO A 26 13.78 0.15 8.53
CA PRO A 26 13.73 0.19 9.98
C PRO A 26 12.30 0.00 10.49
N GLN A 27 12.17 -0.59 11.69
CA GLN A 27 10.88 -0.77 12.36
C GLN A 27 10.11 0.55 12.50
N THR A 28 10.81 1.68 12.70
CA THR A 28 10.20 3.00 12.88
C THR A 28 9.35 3.41 11.67
N ASP A 29 9.81 3.10 10.45
CA ASP A 29 9.12 3.50 9.22
C ASP A 29 7.88 2.61 9.00
N VAL A 30 7.94 1.36 9.45
CA VAL A 30 6.80 0.43 9.44
C VAL A 30 5.73 0.86 10.46
N ASP A 31 6.16 1.26 11.66
CA ASP A 31 5.27 1.77 12.71
C ASP A 31 4.61 3.08 12.29
N GLU A 32 5.37 3.99 11.66
CA GLU A 32 4.83 5.23 11.11
C GLU A 32 3.80 4.96 10.02
N LEU A 33 4.10 4.07 9.08
CA LEU A 33 3.16 3.68 8.03
C LEU A 33 1.87 3.10 8.62
N ARG A 34 1.96 2.25 9.65
CA ARG A 34 0.80 1.72 10.35
C ARG A 34 -0.05 2.84 10.95
N MET A 35 0.56 3.76 11.70
CA MET A 35 -0.15 4.88 12.32
C MET A 35 -0.82 5.78 11.29
N VAL A 36 -0.12 6.08 10.19
CA VAL A 36 -0.64 6.90 9.09
C VAL A 36 -1.84 6.21 8.43
N ALA A 37 -1.77 4.91 8.16
CA ALA A 37 -2.89 4.16 7.59
C ALA A 37 -4.09 4.07 8.55
N GLU A 38 -3.86 3.78 9.83
CA GLU A 38 -4.93 3.70 10.85
C GLU A 38 -5.62 5.05 11.08
N ARG A 39 -4.88 6.17 11.01
CA ARG A 39 -5.44 7.52 11.17
C ARG A 39 -6.25 8.00 9.96
N ASN A 40 -5.82 7.63 8.76
CA ASN A 40 -6.33 8.23 7.52
C ASN A 40 -7.33 7.33 6.77
N LEU A 41 -7.37 6.02 7.06
CA LEU A 41 -8.25 5.06 6.40
C LEU A 41 -9.30 4.55 7.41
N GLU A 42 -10.43 5.25 7.48
CA GLU A 42 -11.50 4.96 8.46
C GLU A 42 -12.22 3.63 8.19
N ASP A 43 -12.38 3.25 6.92
CA ASP A 43 -13.07 2.02 6.53
C ASP A 43 -12.18 0.78 6.71
N GLY A 44 -12.66 -0.22 7.47
CA GLY A 44 -11.98 -1.52 7.62
C GLY A 44 -12.01 -2.37 6.35
N ASN A 45 -12.87 -2.03 5.39
CA ASN A 45 -12.93 -2.65 4.07
C ASN A 45 -12.06 -1.95 3.03
N ASP A 46 -11.38 -0.86 3.38
CA ASP A 46 -10.47 -0.17 2.47
C ASP A 46 -9.33 -1.13 2.02
N PRO A 47 -9.20 -1.39 0.70
CA PRO A 47 -8.18 -2.30 0.19
C PRO A 47 -6.75 -1.86 0.51
N LEU A 48 -6.47 -0.54 0.51
CA LEU A 48 -5.16 0.01 0.84
C LEU A 48 -4.84 -0.20 2.31
N ARG A 49 -5.81 0.01 3.22
CA ARG A 49 -5.64 -0.27 4.64
C ARG A 49 -5.28 -1.73 4.88
N ARG A 50 -5.99 -2.66 4.23
CA ARG A 50 -5.72 -4.10 4.34
C ARG A 50 -4.35 -4.47 3.79
N ALA A 51 -3.94 -3.88 2.67
CA ALA A 51 -2.62 -4.10 2.10
C ALA A 51 -1.50 -3.63 3.04
N VAL A 52 -1.64 -2.43 3.62
CA VAL A 52 -0.68 -1.86 4.57
C VAL A 52 -0.60 -2.71 5.84
N LEU A 53 -1.73 -3.01 6.49
CA LEU A 53 -1.73 -3.80 7.72
C LEU A 53 -1.25 -5.24 7.49
N GLY A 54 -1.57 -5.81 6.32
CA GLY A 54 -1.03 -7.10 5.88
C GLY A 54 0.49 -7.06 5.73
N PHE A 55 1.04 -5.99 5.12
CA PHE A 55 2.48 -5.78 5.05
C PHE A 55 3.13 -5.67 6.43
N VAL A 56 2.58 -4.84 7.32
CA VAL A 56 3.09 -4.65 8.70
C VAL A 56 3.14 -5.98 9.45
N THR A 57 2.05 -6.76 9.39
CA THR A 57 1.98 -8.08 10.02
C THR A 57 3.05 -9.03 9.48
N GLN A 58 3.24 -9.04 8.16
CA GLN A 58 4.24 -9.89 7.52
C GLN A 58 5.67 -9.43 7.81
N TYR A 59 5.90 -8.12 7.95
CA TYR A 59 7.17 -7.57 8.38
C TYR A 59 7.51 -8.05 9.80
N GLU A 60 6.60 -7.92 10.77
CA GLU A 60 6.83 -8.38 12.14
C GLU A 60 7.24 -9.87 12.20
N LEU A 61 6.59 -10.71 11.40
CA LEU A 61 6.87 -12.15 11.30
C LEU A 61 8.20 -12.49 10.60
N HIS A 62 8.66 -11.65 9.69
CA HIS A 62 9.76 -11.96 8.77
C HIS A 62 10.86 -10.91 8.72
N HIS A 63 10.95 -9.99 9.69
CA HIS A 63 11.91 -8.88 9.70
C HIS A 63 13.39 -9.32 9.70
N HIS A 64 13.67 -10.59 10.02
CA HIS A 64 15.00 -11.19 9.94
C HIS A 64 15.31 -11.85 8.58
N ASP A 65 14.32 -11.99 7.69
CA ASP A 65 14.46 -12.64 6.38
C ASP A 65 14.46 -11.58 5.26
N ALA A 66 15.67 -11.18 4.85
CA ALA A 66 15.88 -10.16 3.83
C ALA A 66 15.23 -10.51 2.47
N GLU A 67 15.19 -11.79 2.08
CA GLU A 67 14.57 -12.20 0.82
C GLU A 67 13.04 -12.12 0.91
N GLN A 68 12.49 -12.44 2.07
CA GLN A 68 11.06 -12.26 2.30
C GLN A 68 10.68 -10.77 2.36
N LEU A 69 11.49 -9.92 2.99
CA LEU A 69 11.26 -8.47 3.01
C LEU A 69 11.21 -7.86 1.62
N LYS A 70 12.13 -8.24 0.72
CA LYS A 70 12.10 -7.79 -0.69
C LYS A 70 10.79 -8.20 -1.39
N LYS A 71 10.33 -9.43 -1.17
CA LYS A 71 9.06 -9.92 -1.76
C LYS A 71 7.86 -9.16 -1.20
N LEU A 72 7.86 -8.85 0.09
CA LEU A 72 6.81 -8.05 0.72
C LEU A 72 6.79 -6.62 0.16
N GLY A 73 7.97 -6.00 0.03
CA GLY A 73 8.12 -4.69 -0.61
C GLY A 73 7.58 -4.67 -2.03
N GLN A 74 7.98 -5.64 -2.87
CA GLN A 74 7.48 -5.74 -4.24
C GLN A 74 5.95 -5.89 -4.31
N ARG A 75 5.36 -6.72 -3.43
CA ARG A 75 3.90 -6.89 -3.39
C ARG A 75 3.17 -5.60 -3.01
N LEU A 76 3.73 -4.83 -2.08
CA LEU A 76 3.15 -3.55 -1.65
C LEU A 76 3.26 -2.50 -2.77
N GLU A 77 4.41 -2.42 -3.44
CA GLU A 77 4.63 -1.58 -4.62
C GLU A 77 3.62 -1.91 -5.74
N ASP A 78 3.52 -3.19 -6.14
CA ASP A 78 2.60 -3.66 -7.17
C ASP A 78 1.14 -3.30 -6.84
N PHE A 79 0.77 -3.39 -5.57
CA PHE A 79 -0.57 -3.02 -5.12
C PHE A 79 -0.83 -1.52 -5.31
N ILE A 80 0.12 -0.67 -4.91
CA ILE A 80 0.00 0.78 -5.03
C ILE A 80 -0.08 1.17 -6.50
N GLU A 81 0.79 0.63 -7.35
CA GLU A 81 0.78 0.88 -8.79
C GLU A 81 -0.57 0.51 -9.43
N LYS A 82 -1.09 -0.69 -9.12
CA LYS A 82 -2.42 -1.12 -9.60
C LYS A 82 -3.55 -0.22 -9.08
N SER A 83 -3.44 0.26 -7.85
CA SER A 83 -4.42 1.19 -7.26
C SER A 83 -4.37 2.60 -7.85
N ASN A 84 -3.34 2.92 -8.63
CA ASN A 84 -3.17 4.21 -9.32
C ASN A 84 -3.61 4.16 -10.78
N VAL A 85 -3.89 2.96 -11.33
CA VAL A 85 -4.42 2.84 -12.70
C VAL A 85 -5.82 3.46 -12.72
N PRO A 86 -6.07 4.50 -13.52
CA PRO A 86 -7.41 5.05 -13.68
C PRO A 86 -8.31 3.95 -14.23
N VAL A 87 -9.47 3.74 -13.60
CA VAL A 87 -10.51 2.88 -14.18
C VAL A 87 -10.86 3.45 -15.56
N PRO A 88 -10.74 2.69 -16.66
CA PRO A 88 -11.03 3.22 -17.98
C PRO A 88 -12.49 3.71 -18.03
N PRO A 89 -12.75 4.91 -18.59
CA PRO A 89 -14.12 5.41 -18.72
C PRO A 89 -14.88 4.48 -19.67
N GLY A 90 -15.79 3.67 -19.13
CA GLY A 90 -16.64 2.77 -19.92
C GLY A 90 -16.86 1.36 -19.36
N GLN A 91 -16.28 0.99 -18.22
CA GLN A 91 -16.46 -0.37 -17.68
C GLN A 91 -17.90 -0.69 -17.22
N ASP A 92 -18.76 0.33 -17.06
CA ASP A 92 -20.20 0.21 -16.78
C ASP A 92 -21.11 0.43 -17.99
N ARG A 93 -20.59 0.60 -19.23
CA ARG A 93 -21.46 0.71 -20.41
C ARG A 93 -21.98 -0.68 -20.83
N LYS A 94 -23.09 -1.09 -20.22
CA LYS A 94 -23.91 -2.22 -20.67
C LYS A 94 -24.80 -1.93 -21.90
N ASP A 95 -24.76 -0.73 -22.47
CA ASP A 95 -25.72 -0.33 -23.51
C ASP A 95 -25.07 0.28 -24.77
N VAL A 96 -24.33 -0.51 -25.54
CA VAL A 96 -24.06 -0.20 -26.96
C VAL A 96 -24.25 -1.45 -27.80
N HIS A 97 -25.49 -1.97 -27.80
CA HIS A 97 -26.04 -2.60 -28.98
C HIS A 97 -26.66 -1.48 -29.84
N GLY A 98 -25.98 -1.17 -30.94
CA GLY A 98 -26.49 -0.41 -32.07
C GLY A 98 -25.98 -1.08 -33.33
#